data_AF-A0A1G0B855-F1
#
_entry.id   AF-A0A1G0B855-F1
#
_cell.length_a   1.000
_cell.length_b   1.000
_cell.length_c   1.000
_cell.angle_alpha   90.00
_cell.angle_beta   90.00
_cell.angle_gamma   90.00
#
_symmetry.space_group_name_H-M   'P 1'
#
loop_
_entity.id
_entity.type
_entity.pdbx_description
1 polymer ?
#
loop_
_entity_poly.entity_id
_entity_poly.type
_entity_poly.pdbx_seq_one_letter_code
_entity_poly.pdbx_strand_id
1 'polypeptide(L)'
;METKDTINKTDKEKLEAVIQLLNPRKRRNLKRENSELMQEVTFEVTDNGELRYIISCLLRVCILALEGDSDFSSPRLANCSKDLTIATILDLVDSIQPDEQLVSYDAIEKLLLP
;
A
#
# COMPACT_ATOMS: atom_id res chain seq x y z
N MET A 1 6.50 -38.83 -12.08
CA MET A 1 5.28 -38.00 -12.06
C MET A 1 5.64 -36.76 -11.25
N GLU A 2 5.74 -35.55 -11.76
CA GLU A 2 5.41 -34.94 -13.05
C GLU A 2 6.56 -33.98 -13.39
N THR A 3 7.08 -34.05 -14.62
CA THR A 3 7.95 -33.03 -15.19
C THR A 3 7.10 -31.79 -15.43
N LYS A 4 7.27 -30.74 -14.64
CA LYS A 4 6.65 -29.44 -14.93
C LYS A 4 7.34 -28.87 -16.17
N ASP A 5 6.66 -28.99 -17.29
CA ASP A 5 6.99 -28.35 -18.55
C ASP A 5 7.11 -26.84 -18.32
N THR A 6 8.34 -26.34 -18.20
CA THR A 6 8.64 -24.93 -18.44
C THR A 6 8.40 -24.70 -19.92
N ILE A 7 7.16 -24.39 -20.29
CA ILE A 7 6.81 -23.87 -21.61
C ILE A 7 7.73 -22.67 -21.84
N ASN A 8 8.68 -22.83 -22.75
CA ASN A 8 9.71 -21.84 -23.02
C ASN A 8 9.06 -20.68 -23.78
N LYS A 9 8.41 -19.78 -23.02
CA LYS A 9 7.73 -18.59 -23.55
C LYS A 9 8.72 -17.75 -24.34
N THR A 10 8.28 -17.27 -25.50
CA THR A 10 9.06 -16.33 -26.31
C THR A 10 9.27 -15.02 -25.54
N ASP A 11 10.33 -14.28 -25.86
CA ASP A 11 10.63 -13.00 -25.19
C ASP A 11 9.49 -11.98 -25.36
N LYS A 12 8.75 -12.05 -26.48
CA LYS A 12 7.55 -11.26 -26.71
C LYS A 12 6.43 -11.59 -25.72
N GLU A 13 6.16 -12.87 -25.51
CA GLU A 13 5.12 -13.31 -24.54
C GLU A 13 5.51 -12.97 -23.09
N LYS A 14 6.81 -13.06 -22.76
CA LYS A 14 7.31 -12.61 -21.46
C LYS A 14 7.11 -11.10 -21.29
N LEU A 15 7.43 -10.30 -22.31
CA LEU A 15 7.25 -8.85 -22.27
C LEU A 15 5.77 -8.46 -22.10
N GLU A 16 4.85 -9.09 -22.84
CA GLU A 16 3.42 -8.85 -22.70
C GLU A 16 2.90 -9.19 -21.28
N ALA A 17 3.37 -10.30 -20.70
CA ALA A 17 3.03 -10.68 -19.34
C ALA A 17 3.57 -9.68 -18.29
N VAL A 18 4.80 -9.19 -18.47
CA VAL A 18 5.38 -8.14 -17.59
C VAL A 18 4.55 -6.85 -17.67
N ILE A 19 4.15 -6.41 -18.86
CA ILE A 19 3.31 -5.21 -19.03
C ILE A 19 1.96 -5.34 -18.32
N GLN A 20 1.36 -6.53 -18.35
CA GLN A 20 0.12 -6.80 -17.62
C GLN A 20 0.34 -6.76 -16.10
N LEU A 21 1.45 -7.30 -15.61
CA LEU A 21 1.81 -7.29 -14.19
C LEU A 21 2.17 -5.89 -13.67
N LEU A 22 2.76 -5.02 -14.51
CA LEU A 22 3.10 -3.64 -14.18
C LEU A 22 1.88 -2.69 -14.17
N ASN A 23 0.73 -3.12 -14.70
CA ASN A 23 -0.53 -2.39 -14.64
C ASN A 23 -1.55 -3.04 -13.67
N PRO A 24 -1.23 -3.29 -12.39
CA PRO A 24 -2.19 -3.85 -11.46
C PRO A 24 -3.09 -2.72 -10.94
N ARG A 25 -3.72 -1.93 -11.82
CA ARG A 25 -4.77 -0.99 -11.40
C ARG A 25 -6.08 -1.75 -11.18
N LYS A 26 -6.06 -2.84 -10.43
CA LYS A 26 -7.30 -3.41 -9.90
C LYS A 26 -7.60 -2.60 -8.65
N ARG A 27 -8.34 -1.49 -8.81
CA ARG A 27 -8.90 -0.78 -7.65
C ARG A 27 -9.54 -1.81 -6.73
N ARG A 28 -9.07 -1.96 -5.49
CA ARG A 28 -9.73 -2.78 -4.49
C ARG A 28 -11.15 -2.24 -4.35
N ASN A 29 -12.13 -2.96 -4.90
CA ASN A 29 -13.53 -2.71 -4.65
C ASN A 29 -13.80 -3.16 -3.21
N LEU A 30 -13.39 -2.35 -2.22
CA LEU A 30 -13.88 -2.50 -0.86
C LEU A 30 -15.41 -2.53 -0.95
N LYS A 31 -16.01 -3.63 -0.50
CA LYS A 31 -17.46 -3.81 -0.53
C LYS A 31 -18.08 -2.62 0.19
N ARG A 32 -18.82 -1.80 -0.58
CA ARG A 32 -19.41 -0.51 -0.21
C ARG A 32 -20.60 -0.69 0.74
N GLU A 33 -20.42 -1.36 1.86
CA GLU A 33 -21.51 -1.57 2.80
C GLU A 33 -21.80 -0.32 3.65
N ASN A 34 -20.87 0.65 3.73
CA ASN A 34 -21.04 1.92 4.48
C ASN A 34 -20.50 3.15 3.71
N SER A 35 -21.04 3.45 2.51
CA SER A 35 -20.49 4.53 1.67
C SER A 35 -20.70 5.96 2.20
N GLU A 36 -21.60 6.17 3.16
CA GLU A 36 -21.94 7.51 3.66
C GLU A 36 -20.91 8.09 4.65
N LEU A 37 -20.01 7.27 5.18
CA LEU A 37 -18.99 7.68 6.17
C LEU A 37 -17.54 7.59 5.66
N MET A 38 -17.32 7.09 4.44
CA MET A 38 -15.96 6.95 3.90
C MET A 38 -15.50 8.24 3.21
N GLN A 39 -14.39 8.78 3.68
CA GLN A 39 -13.70 9.91 3.06
C GLN A 39 -12.64 9.36 2.09
N GLU A 40 -12.80 9.60 0.79
CA GLU A 40 -11.78 9.25 -0.21
C GLU A 40 -10.67 10.32 -0.17
N VAL A 41 -9.43 9.87 0.02
CA VAL A 41 -8.25 10.73 0.01
C VAL A 41 -7.32 10.24 -1.09
N THR A 42 -7.03 11.13 -2.03
CA THR A 42 -6.09 10.87 -3.13
C THR A 42 -4.73 11.47 -2.77
N PHE A 43 -3.68 10.66 -2.87
CA PHE A 43 -2.30 11.09 -2.73
C PHE A 43 -1.62 11.00 -4.09
N GLU A 44 -1.12 12.14 -4.57
CA GLU A 44 -0.19 12.15 -5.70
C GLU A 44 1.22 12.04 -5.15
N VAL A 45 1.98 11.08 -5.67
CA VAL A 45 3.39 10.85 -5.32
C VAL A 45 4.19 10.77 -6.61
N THR A 46 5.39 11.34 -6.58
CA THR A 46 6.32 11.39 -7.71
C THR A 46 6.89 10.00 -8.02
N ASP A 47 7.25 9.26 -6.96
CA ASP A 47 7.80 7.92 -7.05
C ASP A 47 7.54 7.10 -5.78
N ASN A 48 7.91 5.81 -5.81
CA ASN A 48 7.77 4.91 -4.67
C ASN A 48 8.65 5.33 -3.46
N GLY A 49 9.71 6.10 -3.69
CA GLY A 49 10.55 6.67 -2.64
C GLY A 49 9.81 7.73 -1.84
N GLU A 50 9.09 8.63 -2.51
CA GLU A 50 8.20 9.60 -1.87
C GLU A 50 7.08 8.93 -1.07
N LEU A 51 6.42 7.92 -1.65
CA LEU A 51 5.40 7.14 -0.93
C LEU A 51 5.98 6.50 0.35
N ARG A 52 7.15 5.88 0.24
CA ARG A 52 7.85 5.27 1.38
C ARG A 52 8.24 6.31 2.43
N TYR A 53 8.66 7.50 1.99
CA TYR A 53 8.96 8.60 2.90
C TYR A 53 7.71 9.05 3.67
N ILE A 54 6.58 9.23 2.99
CA ILE A 54 5.29 9.58 3.61
C ILE A 54 4.89 8.54 4.67
N ILE A 55 4.90 7.25 4.30
CA ILE A 55 4.62 6.15 5.23
C ILE A 55 5.55 6.20 6.45
N SER A 56 6.84 6.42 6.23
CA SER A 56 7.83 6.52 7.30
C SER A 56 7.57 7.70 8.24
N CYS A 57 7.15 8.85 7.69
CA CYS A 57 6.78 10.02 8.48
C CYS A 57 5.54 9.75 9.35
N LEU A 58 4.49 9.15 8.79
CA LEU A 58 3.28 8.79 9.53
C LEU A 58 3.59 7.82 10.68
N LEU A 59 4.40 6.79 10.42
CA LEU A 59 4.83 5.83 11.45
C LEU A 59 5.66 6.48 12.55
N ARG A 60 6.61 7.36 12.19
CA ARG A 60 7.41 8.11 13.19
C ARG A 60 6.52 8.98 14.07
N VAL A 61 5.49 9.59 13.49
CA VAL A 61 4.51 10.38 14.23
C VAL A 61 3.75 9.51 15.24
N CYS A 62 3.30 8.31 14.84
CA CYS A 62 2.69 7.34 15.77
C CYS A 62 3.66 6.91 16.88
N ILE A 63 4.92 6.62 16.56
CA ILE A 63 5.93 6.24 17.55
C ILE A 63 6.15 7.36 18.55
N LEU A 64 6.35 8.60 18.09
CA LEU A 64 6.51 9.76 18.97
C LEU A 64 5.29 10.00 19.86
N ALA A 65 4.08 9.77 19.32
CA ALA A 65 2.85 9.83 20.10
C ALA A 65 2.83 8.74 21.19
N LEU A 66 3.23 7.51 20.86
CA LEU A 66 3.24 6.39 21.83
C LEU A 66 4.34 6.52 22.90
N GLU A 67 5.52 7.02 22.53
CA GLU A 67 6.69 7.16 23.41
C GLU A 67 6.64 8.41 24.29
N GLY A 68 5.91 9.45 23.88
CA GLY A 68 6.01 10.79 24.45
C GLY A 68 4.80 11.26 25.26
N ASP A 69 5.11 11.90 26.39
CA ASP A 69 4.31 12.81 27.24
C ASP A 69 3.68 14.01 26.49
N SER A 70 3.85 14.10 25.17
CA SER A 70 3.19 15.10 24.35
C SER A 70 1.75 14.66 24.08
N ASP A 71 0.81 15.54 24.46
CA ASP A 71 -0.57 15.40 24.03
C ASP A 71 -0.59 15.46 22.50
N PHE A 72 -0.89 14.32 21.88
CA PHE A 72 -1.20 14.23 20.46
C PHE A 72 -2.63 14.78 20.23
N SER A 73 -2.91 15.96 20.77
CA SER A 73 -4.20 16.64 20.69
C SER A 73 -4.06 17.75 19.67
N SER A 74 -4.47 17.47 18.44
CA SER A 74 -4.71 18.55 17.51
C SER A 74 -5.82 19.44 18.08
N PRO A 75 -5.67 20.77 18.12
CA PRO A 75 -6.74 21.67 18.54
C PRO A 75 -8.01 21.50 17.68
N ARG A 76 -7.86 20.99 16.45
CA ARG A 76 -8.95 20.68 15.53
C ARG A 76 -9.61 19.32 15.80
N LEU A 77 -9.01 18.47 16.62
CA LEU A 77 -9.47 17.14 17.00
C LEU A 77 -9.60 17.00 18.51
N ALA A 78 -10.01 18.07 19.20
CA ALA A 78 -10.15 18.10 20.66
C ALA A 78 -11.06 16.99 21.24
N ASN A 79 -11.93 16.40 20.41
CA ASN A 79 -12.84 15.32 20.77
C ASN A 79 -12.35 13.92 20.39
N CYS A 80 -11.15 13.79 19.80
CA CYS A 80 -10.60 12.51 19.38
C CYS A 80 -9.58 12.04 20.42
N SER A 81 -9.71 10.79 20.89
CA SER A 81 -8.70 10.24 21.79
C SER A 81 -7.37 10.05 21.06
N LYS A 82 -6.27 10.12 21.81
CA LYS A 82 -4.91 9.87 21.32
C LYS A 82 -4.83 8.50 20.64
N ASP A 83 -5.37 7.47 21.31
CA ASP A 83 -5.37 6.09 20.80
C ASP A 83 -6.17 5.94 19.50
N LEU A 84 -7.35 6.56 19.42
CA LEU A 84 -8.18 6.53 18.21
C LEU A 84 -7.50 7.26 17.05
N THR A 85 -6.81 8.36 17.33
CA THR A 85 -6.06 9.11 16.33
C THR A 85 -4.88 8.29 15.80
N ILE A 86 -4.12 7.65 16.70
CA ILE A 86 -3.01 6.76 16.32
C ILE A 86 -3.52 5.59 15.50
N ALA A 87 -4.60 4.92 15.93
CA ALA A 87 -5.21 3.82 15.20
C ALA A 87 -5.64 4.25 13.79
N THR A 88 -6.28 5.41 13.66
CA THR A 88 -6.72 5.96 12.36
C THR A 88 -5.53 6.22 11.42
N ILE A 89 -4.40 6.72 11.93
CA ILE A 89 -3.19 6.94 11.13
C ILE A 89 -2.57 5.60 10.72
N LEU A 90 -2.57 4.60 11.60
CA LEU A 90 -2.07 3.26 11.28
C LEU A 90 -2.94 2.57 10.21
N ASP A 91 -4.26 2.71 10.28
CA ASP A 91 -5.18 2.24 9.24
C ASP A 91 -4.93 2.94 7.91
N LEU A 92 -4.64 4.25 7.93
CA LEU A 92 -4.24 4.98 6.72
C LEU A 92 -2.92 4.44 6.17
N VAL A 93 -1.91 4.21 7.01
CA VAL A 93 -0.62 3.63 6.61
C VAL A 93 -0.83 2.27 5.95
N ASP A 94 -1.63 1.39 6.53
CA ASP A 94 -1.99 0.08 5.97
C ASP A 94 -2.65 0.23 4.59
N SER A 95 -3.58 1.18 4.46
CA SER A 95 -4.32 1.40 3.21
C SER A 95 -3.46 1.92 2.05
N ILE A 96 -2.35 2.63 2.33
CA ILE A 96 -1.46 3.20 1.31
C ILE A 96 -0.23 2.33 1.04
N GLN A 97 -0.09 1.17 1.71
CA GLN A 97 1.00 0.25 1.43
C GLN A 97 0.91 -0.27 -0.01
N PRO A 98 2.05 -0.36 -0.72
CA PRO A 98 2.08 -0.78 -2.13
C PRO A 98 2.00 -2.31 -2.29
N ASP A 99 1.16 -3.02 -1.52
CA ASP A 99 1.10 -4.49 -1.49
C ASP A 99 0.93 -5.11 -2.87
N GLU A 100 -0.02 -4.58 -3.65
CA GLU A 100 -0.32 -5.09 -4.99
C GLU A 100 0.84 -4.88 -5.96
N GLN A 101 1.59 -3.78 -5.79
CA GLN A 101 2.79 -3.53 -6.58
C GLN A 101 3.90 -4.51 -6.19
N LEU A 102 4.08 -4.80 -4.89
CA LEU A 102 5.05 -5.81 -4.41
C LEU A 102 4.74 -7.20 -4.95
N VAL A 103 3.49 -7.64 -4.88
CA VAL A 103 3.05 -8.93 -5.46
C VAL A 103 3.29 -8.98 -6.97
N SER A 104 3.05 -7.88 -7.68
CA SER A 104 3.37 -7.77 -9.10
C SER A 104 4.87 -7.90 -9.38
N TYR A 105 5.73 -7.27 -8.56
CA TYR A 105 7.18 -7.39 -8.71
C TYR A 105 7.67 -8.82 -8.45
N ASP A 106 7.17 -9.50 -7.41
CA ASP A 106 7.50 -10.91 -7.14
C ASP A 106 7.11 -11.82 -8.31
N ALA A 107 5.97 -11.56 -8.96
CA ALA A 107 5.52 -12.31 -10.12
C ALA A 107 6.39 -12.05 -11.37
N ILE A 108 6.85 -10.81 -11.56
CA ILE A 108 7.79 -10.44 -12.62
C ILE A 108 9.14 -11.12 -12.38
N GLU A 109 9.64 -11.10 -11.14
CA GLU A 109 10.90 -11.74 -10.78
C GLU A 109 10.87 -13.24 -11.12
N LYS A 110 9.82 -13.95 -10.69
CA LYS A 110 9.62 -15.38 -11.03
C LYS A 110 9.50 -15.65 -12.53
N LEU A 111 8.99 -14.69 -13.30
CA LEU A 111 8.83 -14.84 -14.75
C LEU A 111 10.16 -14.64 -15.51
N LEU A 112 11.01 -13.73 -15.04
CA LEU A 112 12.23 -13.30 -15.73
C LEU A 112 13.52 -13.94 -15.19
N LEU A 113 13.55 -14.25 -13.89
CA LEU A 113 14.69 -14.83 -13.18
C LEU A 113 14.30 -16.21 -12.61
N PRO A 114 14.12 -17.23 -13.47
CA PRO A 114 13.72 -18.57 -13.05
C PRO A 114 14.76 -19.29 -12.20
#